data_AF-T1EH04-F1
#
_entry.id   AF-T1EH04-F1
#
_cell.length_a   1.000
_cell.length_b   1.000
_cell.length_c   1.000
_cell.angle_alpha   90.00
_cell.angle_beta   90.00
_cell.angle_gamma   90.00
#
_symmetry.space_group_name_H-M   'P 1'
#
loop_
_entity.id
_entity.type
_entity.pdbx_description
1 polymer ?
#
loop_
_entity_poly.entity_id
_entity_poly.type
_entity_poly.pdbx_seq_one_letter_code
_entity_poly.pdbx_strand_id
1 'polypeptide(L)'
;QGILLVYDITNRWSFDGIDRWIKEIEEHAPGVPKILIGNRCHLAYKREVSELVAEEYALRNDMSFFEVSPLCDFNVIESLTELSRVALKRNGMSQTWGPNKVRSLQELSCRTIASYTSIYGIDQLPLPPALKSHLRSYFM
;
A
#
# COMPACT_ATOMS: atom_id res chain seq x y z
N GLN A 1 0.55 -11.51 -4.92
CA GLN A 1 0.58 -12.23 -3.64
C GLN A 1 1.72 -11.65 -2.81
N GLY A 2 1.65 -11.72 -1.50
CA GLY A 2 2.65 -11.17 -0.58
C GLY A 2 2.61 -11.89 0.77
N ILE A 3 3.70 -11.83 1.52
CA ILE A 3 3.87 -12.55 2.79
C ILE A 3 4.23 -11.57 3.91
N LEU A 4 3.62 -11.75 5.07
CA LEU A 4 4.00 -11.06 6.31
C LEU A 4 4.71 -12.05 7.24
N LEU A 5 5.93 -11.71 7.63
CA LEU A 5 6.71 -12.45 8.62
C LEU A 5 6.60 -11.71 9.95
N VAL A 6 5.85 -12.27 10.90
CA VAL A 6 5.53 -11.60 12.16
C VAL A 6 6.29 -12.24 13.30
N TYR A 7 7.03 -11.43 14.06
CA TYR A 7 7.63 -11.81 15.34
C TYR A 7 7.12 -10.90 16.45
N ASP A 8 7.35 -11.26 17.71
CA ASP A 8 7.03 -10.45 18.88
C ASP A 8 8.30 -9.77 19.40
N ILE A 9 8.28 -8.43 19.53
CA ILE A 9 9.46 -7.67 19.98
C ILE A 9 9.89 -8.01 21.41
N THR A 10 9.00 -8.61 22.21
CA THR A 10 9.27 -9.06 23.59
C THR A 10 9.71 -10.52 23.68
N ASN A 11 9.86 -11.21 22.55
CA ASN A 11 10.26 -12.60 22.52
C ASN A 11 11.30 -12.86 21.43
N ARG A 12 12.57 -12.90 21.82
CA ARG A 12 13.67 -13.11 20.88
C ARG A 12 13.60 -14.44 20.12
N TRP A 13 13.08 -15.49 20.75
CA TRP A 13 12.92 -16.80 20.09
C TRP A 13 11.98 -16.72 18.89
N SER A 14 10.97 -15.84 18.93
CA SER A 14 10.07 -15.63 17.81
C SER A 14 10.77 -14.96 16.61
N PHE A 15 11.75 -14.10 16.88
CA PHE A 15 12.57 -13.46 15.86
C PHE A 15 13.57 -14.46 15.25
N ASP A 16 14.25 -15.24 16.08
CA ASP A 16 15.19 -16.27 15.60
C ASP A 16 14.48 -17.36 14.77
N GLY A 17 13.18 -17.59 15.03
CA GLY A 17 12.33 -18.48 14.24
C GLY A 17 12.05 -18.01 12.80
N ILE A 18 12.27 -16.73 12.47
CA ILE A 18 12.01 -16.17 11.14
C ILE A 18 12.93 -16.79 10.07
N ASP A 19 14.16 -17.16 10.43
CA ASP A 19 15.12 -17.78 9.50
C ASP A 19 14.58 -19.06 8.85
N ARG A 20 13.81 -19.84 9.62
CA ARG A 20 13.17 -21.04 9.09
C ARG A 20 12.11 -20.68 8.05
N TRP A 21 11.28 -19.69 8.33
CA TRP A 21 10.22 -19.27 7.42
C TRP A 21 10.77 -18.67 6.14
N ILE A 22 11.87 -17.92 6.20
CA ILE A 22 12.55 -17.41 5.00
C ILE A 22 12.97 -18.58 4.09
N LYS A 23 13.57 -19.63 4.64
CA LYS A 23 13.96 -20.82 3.85
C LYS A 23 12.75 -21.48 3.19
N GLU A 24 11.66 -21.67 3.94
CA GLU A 24 10.43 -22.26 3.39
C GLU A 24 9.84 -21.38 2.27
N ILE A 25 9.92 -20.06 2.37
CA ILE A 25 9.46 -19.11 1.34
C ILE A 25 10.33 -19.19 0.09
N GLU A 26 11.66 -19.22 0.22
CA GLU A 26 12.54 -19.30 -0.94
C GLU A 26 12.38 -20.63 -1.69
N GLU A 27 12.05 -21.72 -0.99
CA GLU A 27 11.77 -23.02 -1.60
C GLU A 27 10.41 -23.08 -2.33
N HIS A 28 9.35 -22.53 -1.73
CA HIS A 28 7.98 -22.72 -2.23
C HIS A 28 7.40 -21.51 -2.99
N ALA A 29 7.95 -20.31 -2.77
CA ALA A 29 7.41 -19.05 -3.26
C ALA A 29 8.52 -18.02 -3.57
N PRO A 30 9.51 -18.36 -4.41
CA PRO A 30 10.65 -17.49 -4.68
C PRO A 30 10.22 -16.14 -5.28
N GLY A 31 10.78 -15.08 -4.71
CA GLY A 31 10.54 -13.70 -5.13
C GLY A 31 9.18 -13.12 -4.71
N VAL A 32 8.33 -13.82 -3.95
CA VAL A 32 7.12 -13.18 -3.43
C VAL A 32 7.50 -12.01 -2.49
N PRO A 33 6.89 -10.82 -2.64
CA PRO A 33 7.13 -9.69 -1.74
C PRO A 33 6.90 -10.08 -0.29
N LYS A 34 7.85 -9.71 0.57
CA LYS A 34 7.86 -10.07 1.98
C LYS A 34 8.12 -8.83 2.84
N ILE A 35 7.41 -8.75 3.96
CA ILE A 35 7.57 -7.69 4.96
C ILE A 35 7.76 -8.35 6.32
N LEU A 36 8.78 -7.90 7.04
CA LEU A 36 9.04 -8.26 8.43
C LEU A 36 8.25 -7.33 9.37
N ILE A 37 7.55 -7.92 10.32
CA ILE A 37 6.66 -7.24 11.25
C ILE A 37 7.09 -7.52 12.69
N GLY A 38 7.52 -6.48 13.40
CA GLY A 38 7.71 -6.51 14.85
C GLY A 38 6.40 -6.20 15.58
N ASN A 39 5.71 -7.22 16.08
CA ASN A 39 4.45 -7.07 16.81
C ASN A 39 4.66 -6.72 18.29
N ARG A 40 3.62 -6.17 18.92
CA ARG A 40 3.57 -5.75 20.32
C ARG A 40 4.46 -4.56 20.65
N CYS A 41 4.61 -3.59 19.74
CA CYS A 41 5.42 -2.40 19.99
C CYS A 41 4.94 -1.54 21.18
N HIS A 42 3.69 -1.68 21.63
CA HIS A 42 3.19 -1.12 22.89
C HIS A 42 3.93 -1.64 24.14
N LEU A 43 4.66 -2.74 24.03
CA LEU A 43 5.53 -3.30 25.07
C LEU A 43 7.01 -2.99 24.83
N ALA A 44 7.36 -1.90 24.14
CA ALA A 44 8.74 -1.51 23.86
C ALA A 44 9.64 -1.45 25.11
N TYR A 45 9.07 -1.23 26.30
CA TYR A 45 9.79 -1.26 27.58
C TYR A 45 10.28 -2.66 28.02
N LYS A 46 9.74 -3.74 27.43
CA LYS A 46 10.18 -5.15 27.63
C LYS A 46 10.85 -5.72 26.38
N ARG A 47 11.38 -4.86 25.52
CA ARG A 47 11.94 -5.27 24.23
C ARG A 47 13.16 -6.17 24.41
N GLU A 48 13.15 -7.30 23.70
CA GLU A 48 14.28 -8.24 23.61
C GLU A 48 15.01 -8.15 22.25
N VAL A 49 14.33 -7.59 21.23
CA VAL A 49 14.86 -7.41 19.88
C VAL A 49 14.86 -5.93 19.53
N SER A 50 16.03 -5.33 19.32
CA SER A 50 16.11 -3.91 18.96
C SER A 50 15.60 -3.66 17.54
N GLU A 51 14.98 -2.49 17.36
CA GLU A 51 14.55 -1.96 16.06
C GLU A 51 15.67 -2.05 15.02
N LEU A 52 16.87 -1.59 15.38
CA LEU A 52 18.01 -1.53 14.49
C LEU A 52 18.46 -2.92 14.02
N VAL A 53 18.45 -3.92 14.92
CA VAL A 53 18.78 -5.31 14.55
C VAL A 53 17.73 -5.89 13.60
N ALA A 54 16.45 -5.63 13.85
CA ALA A 54 15.37 -6.11 13.00
C ALA A 54 15.36 -5.42 11.62
N GLU A 55 15.65 -4.12 11.58
CA GLU A 55 15.76 -3.34 10.35
C GLU A 55 16.94 -3.80 9.50
N GLU A 56 18.13 -3.97 10.09
CA GLU A 56 19.28 -4.54 9.39
C GLU A 56 19.01 -5.94 8.88
N TYR A 57 18.32 -6.77 9.65
CA TYR A 57 17.93 -8.12 9.24
C TYR A 57 16.97 -8.09 8.05
N ALA A 58 15.98 -7.21 8.05
CA ALA A 58 15.05 -7.04 6.94
C ALA A 58 15.79 -6.58 5.67
N LEU A 59 16.70 -5.62 5.80
CA LEU A 59 17.50 -5.11 4.68
C LEU A 59 18.37 -6.21 4.05
N ARG A 60 19.03 -7.04 4.87
CA ARG A 60 19.87 -8.16 4.38
C ARG A 60 19.07 -9.21 3.62
N ASN A 61 17.78 -9.34 3.92
CA ASN A 61 16.89 -10.34 3.31
C ASN A 61 15.94 -9.74 2.25
N ASP A 62 16.17 -8.50 1.80
CA ASP A 62 15.33 -7.78 0.83
C ASP A 62 13.84 -7.73 1.24
N MET A 63 13.61 -7.30 2.49
CA MET A 63 12.27 -7.16 3.08
C MET A 63 12.05 -5.74 3.58
N SER A 64 10.82 -5.23 3.49
CA SER A 64 10.44 -4.03 4.26
C SER A 64 10.25 -4.38 5.73
N PHE A 65 10.42 -3.42 6.63
CA PHE A 65 10.24 -3.60 8.07
C PHE A 65 9.19 -2.64 8.62
N PHE A 66 8.30 -3.14 9.48
CA PHE A 66 7.37 -2.32 10.27
C PHE A 66 7.26 -2.86 11.68
N GLU A 67 7.12 -1.97 12.66
CA GLU A 67 6.60 -2.35 13.97
C GLU A 67 5.12 -2.02 14.07
N VAL A 68 4.35 -2.96 14.62
CA VAL A 68 2.88 -2.87 14.72
C VAL A 68 2.41 -3.12 16.15
N SER A 69 1.28 -2.52 16.47
CA SER A 69 0.51 -2.86 17.67
C SER A 69 -0.97 -2.97 17.30
N PRO A 70 -1.48 -4.19 17.07
CA PRO A 70 -2.91 -4.41 16.87
C PRO A 70 -3.75 -3.93 18.05
N LEU A 71 -3.18 -3.96 19.27
CA LEU A 71 -3.83 -3.44 20.47
C LEU A 71 -4.07 -1.92 20.40
N CYS A 72 -3.15 -1.18 19.77
CA CYS A 72 -3.19 0.27 19.66
C CYS A 72 -3.63 0.75 18.28
N ASP A 73 -4.06 -0.16 17.40
CA ASP A 73 -4.31 0.10 15.98
C ASP A 73 -3.15 0.86 15.30
N PHE A 74 -1.92 0.50 15.64
CA PHE A 74 -0.72 1.20 15.18
C PHE A 74 -0.03 0.42 14.05
N ASN A 75 0.18 1.08 12.91
CA ASN A 75 0.89 0.57 11.72
C ASN A 75 0.30 -0.70 11.07
N VAL A 76 -0.89 -1.15 11.49
CA VAL A 76 -1.53 -2.33 10.94
C VAL A 76 -1.96 -2.06 9.49
N ILE A 77 -2.64 -0.94 9.24
CA ILE A 77 -3.13 -0.60 7.90
C ILE A 77 -1.97 -0.27 6.98
N GLU A 78 -0.99 0.48 7.46
CA GLU A 78 0.18 0.93 6.71
C GLU A 78 1.02 -0.27 6.24
N SER A 79 1.28 -1.24 7.12
CA SER A 79 2.05 -2.44 6.76
C SER A 79 1.32 -3.32 5.72
N LEU A 80 0.01 -3.52 5.86
CA LEU A 80 -0.79 -4.25 4.88
C LEU A 80 -0.90 -3.50 3.54
N THR A 81 -1.04 -2.17 3.60
CA THR A 81 -1.10 -1.31 2.42
C THR A 81 0.21 -1.38 1.66
N GLU A 82 1.34 -1.32 2.37
CA GLU A 82 2.66 -1.43 1.75
C GLU A 82 2.87 -2.78 1.08
N LEU A 83 2.50 -3.89 1.73
CA LEU A 83 2.59 -5.21 1.11
C LEU A 83 1.76 -5.28 -0.18
N SER A 84 0.53 -4.77 -0.11
CA SER A 84 -0.37 -4.72 -1.26
C SER A 84 0.22 -3.90 -2.39
N ARG A 85 0.85 -2.76 -2.07
CA ARG A 85 1.48 -1.85 -3.03
C ARG A 85 2.65 -2.53 -3.74
N VAL A 86 3.53 -3.18 -2.99
CA VAL A 86 4.67 -3.92 -3.55
C VAL A 86 4.20 -5.09 -4.40
N ALA A 87 3.18 -5.83 -3.95
CA ALA A 87 2.60 -6.94 -4.71
C ALA A 87 1.97 -6.48 -6.03
N LEU A 88 1.22 -5.37 -6.03
CA LEU A 88 0.63 -4.81 -7.25
C LEU A 88 1.68 -4.25 -8.20
N LYS A 89 2.72 -3.57 -7.68
CA LYS A 89 3.84 -3.07 -8.48
C LYS A 89 4.57 -4.21 -9.18
N ARG A 90 4.84 -5.32 -8.47
CA ARG A 90 5.47 -6.52 -9.03
C ARG A 90 4.65 -7.13 -10.17
N ASN A 91 3.32 -7.11 -10.04
CA ASN A 91 2.41 -7.64 -11.07
C ASN A 91 2.17 -6.67 -12.24
N GLY A 92 2.87 -5.52 -12.31
CA GLY A 92 2.64 -4.51 -13.35
C GLY A 92 1.30 -3.78 -13.22
N MET A 93 0.64 -3.89 -12.07
CA MET A 93 -0.68 -3.30 -11.81
C MET A 93 -0.59 -1.91 -11.16
N SER A 94 0.49 -1.17 -11.41
CA SER A 94 0.68 0.19 -10.86
C SER A 94 -0.41 1.17 -11.31
N GLN A 95 -1.06 0.92 -12.45
CA GLN A 95 -2.16 1.74 -12.97
C GLN A 95 -3.52 1.47 -12.30
N THR A 96 -3.68 0.37 -11.55
CA THR A 96 -4.93 0.07 -10.83
C THR A 96 -4.94 0.67 -9.42
N TRP A 97 -3.81 1.21 -8.94
CA TRP A 97 -3.72 1.96 -7.69
C TRP A 97 -4.12 3.43 -7.90
N GLY A 98 -5.32 3.64 -8.41
CA GLY A 98 -6.08 4.85 -8.07
C GLY A 98 -6.93 4.51 -6.84
N PRO A 99 -7.36 5.50 -6.03
CA PRO A 99 -8.47 5.23 -5.12
C PRO A 99 -9.57 4.58 -5.95
N ASN A 100 -10.08 3.43 -5.51
CA ASN A 100 -11.20 2.70 -6.11
C ASN A 100 -12.50 3.51 -5.94
N LYS A 101 -12.45 4.83 -6.15
CA LYS A 101 -13.61 5.66 -6.37
C LYS A 101 -14.03 5.33 -7.79
N VAL A 102 -15.02 4.45 -7.91
CA VAL A 102 -15.82 4.36 -9.13
C VAL A 102 -16.21 5.80 -9.46
N ARG A 103 -15.61 6.35 -10.52
CA ARG A 103 -15.91 7.72 -10.94
C ARG A 103 -17.40 7.75 -11.20
N SER A 104 -18.09 8.75 -10.66
CA SER A 104 -19.51 8.90 -10.95
C SER A 104 -19.67 9.00 -12.48
N LEU A 105 -20.83 8.61 -12.99
CA LEU A 105 -21.14 8.77 -14.41
C LEU A 105 -20.88 10.22 -14.87
N GLN A 106 -21.08 11.19 -13.97
CA GLN A 106 -20.79 12.60 -14.18
C GLN A 106 -19.28 12.87 -14.33
N GLU A 107 -18.44 12.35 -13.44
CA GLU A 107 -16.96 12.49 -13.54
C GLU A 107 -16.41 11.85 -14.83
N LEU A 108 -16.94 10.68 -15.23
CA LEU A 108 -16.57 10.03 -16.49
C LEU A 108 -17.00 10.87 -17.71
N SER A 109 -18.26 11.30 -17.73
CA SER A 109 -18.79 12.12 -18.83
C SER A 109 -18.02 13.44 -18.95
N CYS A 110 -17.68 14.07 -17.83
CA CYS A 110 -16.93 15.32 -17.83
C CYS A 110 -15.54 15.18 -18.44
N ARG A 111 -14.83 14.09 -18.08
CA ARG A 111 -13.50 13.81 -18.63
C ARG A 111 -13.53 13.47 -20.12
N THR A 112 -14.51 12.69 -20.56
CA THR A 112 -14.67 12.37 -21.99
C THR A 112 -14.99 13.62 -22.81
N ILE A 113 -15.89 14.48 -22.32
CA ILE A 113 -16.17 15.76 -22.99
C ILE A 113 -14.90 16.61 -23.03
N ALA A 114 -14.18 16.70 -21.91
CA ALA A 114 -12.94 17.48 -21.85
C ALA A 114 -11.83 16.97 -22.77
N SER A 115 -11.77 15.66 -23.05
CA SER A 115 -10.79 15.10 -23.98
C SER A 115 -11.12 15.33 -25.46
N TYR A 116 -12.39 15.58 -25.80
CA TYR A 116 -12.86 15.72 -27.18
C TYR A 116 -13.40 17.13 -27.50
N THR A 117 -13.29 18.08 -26.58
CA THR A 117 -13.77 19.46 -26.73
C THR A 117 -12.79 20.43 -26.11
N SER A 118 -12.59 21.61 -26.70
CA SER A 118 -11.75 22.66 -26.12
C SER A 118 -12.51 23.49 -25.07
N ILE A 119 -11.80 24.22 -24.21
CA ILE A 119 -12.43 25.06 -23.17
C ILE A 119 -13.44 26.07 -23.74
N TYR A 120 -13.21 26.54 -24.97
CA TYR A 120 -14.09 27.45 -25.71
C TYR A 120 -15.27 26.74 -26.40
N GLY A 121 -15.12 25.44 -26.71
CA GLY A 121 -16.18 24.62 -27.32
C GLY A 121 -17.27 24.22 -26.34
N ILE A 122 -17.02 24.28 -25.03
CA ILE A 122 -17.99 23.93 -23.98
C ILE A 122 -19.25 24.81 -24.06
N ASP A 123 -19.09 26.09 -24.40
CA ASP A 123 -20.22 27.03 -24.45
C ASP A 123 -21.20 26.73 -25.57
N GLN A 124 -20.74 26.05 -26.62
CA GLN A 124 -21.56 25.63 -27.76
C GLN A 124 -22.34 24.33 -27.49
N LEU A 125 -22.02 23.60 -26.41
CA LEU A 125 -22.75 22.38 -26.07
C LEU A 125 -24.18 22.72 -25.60
N PRO A 126 -25.19 21.92 -25.97
CA PRO A 126 -26.58 22.08 -25.53
C PRO A 126 -26.75 21.54 -24.10
N LEU A 127 -25.94 22.04 -23.16
CA LEU A 127 -25.92 21.62 -21.76
C LEU A 127 -26.34 22.77 -20.82
N PRO A 128 -26.99 22.46 -19.68
CA PRO A 128 -27.29 23.43 -18.63
C PRO A 128 -26.05 24.21 -18.14
N PRO A 129 -26.18 25.50 -17.76
CA PRO A 129 -25.06 26.33 -17.30
C PRO A 129 -24.27 25.74 -16.12
N ALA A 130 -24.97 25.10 -15.18
CA ALA A 130 -24.34 24.45 -14.02
C ALA A 130 -23.37 23.33 -14.43
N LEU A 131 -23.73 22.53 -15.44
CA LEU A 131 -22.87 21.47 -15.97
C LEU A 131 -21.70 22.02 -16.77
N LYS A 132 -21.88 23.12 -17.50
CA LYS A 132 -20.79 23.81 -18.21
C LYS A 132 -19.73 24.36 -17.24
N SER A 133 -20.16 24.95 -16.13
CA SER A 133 -19.25 25.44 -15.07
C SER A 133 -18.46 24.29 -14.45
N HIS A 134 -19.12 23.17 -14.16
CA HIS A 134 -18.46 21.96 -13.64
C HIS A 134 -17.46 21.38 -14.64
N LEU A 135 -17.80 21.30 -15.93
CA LEU A 135 -16.91 20.82 -17.00
C LEU A 135 -15.61 21.63 -17.08
N ARG A 136 -15.67 22.95 -16.94
CA ARG A 136 -14.49 23.83 -16.98
C ARG A 136 -13.46 23.51 -15.90
N SER A 137 -13.91 23.01 -14.74
CA SER A 137 -12.99 22.61 -13.65
C SER A 137 -12.12 21.39 -13.96
N TYR A 138 -12.43 20.63 -15.03
CA TYR A 138 -11.65 19.45 -15.46
C TYR A 138 -10.60 19.75 -16.53
N PHE A 139 -10.49 21.01 -16.98
CA PHE A 139 -9.48 21.48 -17.94
C PHE A 139 -8.25 22.15 -17.28
N MET A 140 -8.29 22.30 -15.96
CA MET A 140 -7.18 22.78 -15.12
C MET A 140 -6.34 21.59 -14.64
#